data_AF-A0A7S4FDB5-F1
#
_entry.id   AF-A0A7S4FDB5-F1
#
_cell.length_a   1.000
_cell.length_b   1.000
_cell.length_c   1.000
_cell.angle_alpha   90.00
_cell.angle_beta   90.00
_cell.angle_gamma   90.00
#
_symmetry.space_group_name_H-M   'P 1'
#
loop_
_entity.id
_entity.type
_entity.pdbx_description
1 polymer ?
#
loop_
_entity_poly.entity_id
_entity_poly.type
_entity_poly.pdbx_seq_one_letter_code
_entity_poly.pdbx_strand_id
1 'polypeptide(L)'
;FFFGDSNMFCLILLMLVCRILAQDTEPPVLSCPSSQVVPTDPGLMTAVVTWSPALPHATDNSGTAPAVTLHEGLASGAAFPAGVTTVVFLAVDASDNAATCSFTVEVTVFCPTLPDR
;
A
#
# COMPACT_ATOMS: atom_id res chain seq x y z
N PHE A 1 40.27 37.86 -5.17
CA PHE A 1 39.96 38.85 -6.21
C PHE A 1 38.96 38.25 -7.18
N PHE A 2 37.67 38.51 -7.00
CA PHE A 2 36.73 38.68 -8.09
C PHE A 2 35.60 39.56 -7.53
N PHE A 3 35.62 40.83 -7.95
CA PHE A 3 34.47 41.73 -7.86
C PHE A 3 33.38 41.14 -8.76
N GLY A 4 32.16 40.97 -8.25
CA GLY A 4 31.07 40.37 -9.02
C GLY A 4 29.77 40.26 -8.21
N ASP A 5 29.15 41.42 -8.00
CA ASP A 5 27.75 41.67 -7.64
C ASP A 5 27.17 41.03 -6.36
N SER A 6 26.94 41.88 -5.35
CA SER A 6 26.15 41.57 -4.14
C SER A 6 24.75 41.00 -4.43
N ASN A 7 24.22 41.21 -5.65
CA ASN A 7 22.98 40.58 -6.12
C ASN A 7 23.16 39.13 -6.58
N MET A 8 24.34 38.74 -7.08
CA MET A 8 24.57 37.38 -7.59
C MET A 8 24.78 36.39 -6.43
N PHE A 9 25.43 36.80 -5.35
CA PHE A 9 25.51 36.02 -4.11
C PHE A 9 24.14 35.88 -3.42
N CYS A 10 23.29 36.92 -3.50
CA CYS A 10 21.93 36.89 -3.00
C CYS A 10 21.03 35.95 -3.82
N LEU A 11 21.13 35.95 -5.16
CA LEU A 11 20.44 34.99 -6.03
C LEU A 11 20.94 33.56 -5.86
N ILE A 12 22.24 33.33 -5.66
CA ILE A 12 22.79 31.99 -5.39
C ILE A 12 22.32 31.50 -4.02
N LEU A 13 22.29 32.35 -2.99
CA LEU A 13 21.71 32.03 -1.68
C LEU A 13 20.19 31.79 -1.78
N LEU A 14 19.46 32.59 -2.58
CA LEU A 14 18.03 32.42 -2.82
C LEU A 14 17.72 31.14 -3.61
N MET A 15 18.54 30.76 -4.59
CA MET A 15 18.44 29.50 -5.35
C MET A 15 18.81 28.28 -4.48
N LEU A 16 19.78 28.42 -3.58
CA LEU A 16 20.19 27.37 -2.65
C LEU A 16 19.13 27.15 -1.55
N VAL A 17 18.50 28.22 -1.06
CA VAL A 17 17.45 28.16 -0.01
C VAL A 17 16.08 27.81 -0.60
N CYS A 18 15.76 28.22 -1.82
CA CYS A 18 14.51 27.85 -2.51
C CYS A 18 14.43 26.35 -2.82
N ARG A 19 15.58 25.69 -3.09
CA ARG A 19 15.65 24.23 -3.26
C ARG A 19 15.45 23.43 -1.96
N ILE A 20 15.62 24.05 -0.78
CA ILE A 20 15.59 23.36 0.51
C ILE A 20 14.15 23.30 1.09
N LEU A 21 13.19 24.06 0.55
CA LEU A 21 11.83 24.19 1.10
C LEU A 21 10.71 23.56 0.26
N ALA A 22 11.02 22.90 -0.86
CA ALA A 22 10.04 22.11 -1.59
C ALA A 22 9.96 20.69 -0.99
N GLN A 23 9.48 20.60 0.26
CA GLN A 23 9.07 19.32 0.82
C GLN A 23 7.74 18.93 0.18
N ASP A 24 7.65 17.71 -0.32
CA ASP A 24 6.39 17.18 -0.80
C ASP A 24 5.47 16.92 0.40
N THR A 25 4.25 17.44 0.32
CA THR A 25 3.23 17.31 1.37
C THR A 25 2.01 16.52 0.88
N GLU A 26 2.03 16.03 -0.36
CA GLU A 26 0.93 15.26 -0.92
C GLU A 26 1.08 13.79 -0.53
N PRO A 27 0.03 13.15 0.02
CA PRO A 27 0.08 11.74 0.32
C PRO A 27 0.07 10.89 -0.96
N PRO A 28 0.71 9.70 -0.93
CA PRO A 28 0.72 8.81 -2.08
C PRO A 28 -0.67 8.26 -2.39
N VAL A 29 -0.93 7.99 -3.68
CA VAL A 29 -2.16 7.33 -4.13
C VAL A 29 -1.96 5.81 -4.10
N LEU A 30 -2.64 5.13 -3.17
CA LEU A 30 -2.56 3.67 -3.00
C LEU A 30 -3.80 2.97 -3.56
N SER A 31 -3.58 2.08 -4.53
CA SER A 31 -4.59 1.21 -5.14
C SER A 31 -4.47 -0.21 -4.59
N CYS A 32 -5.61 -0.81 -4.22
CA CYS A 32 -5.63 -2.10 -3.54
C CYS A 32 -6.54 -3.13 -4.18
N PRO A 33 -6.32 -4.43 -3.87
CA PRO A 33 -7.21 -5.48 -4.34
C PRO A 33 -8.65 -5.22 -3.94
N SER A 34 -9.60 -5.66 -4.76
CA SER A 34 -11.00 -5.68 -4.38
C SER A 34 -11.25 -6.73 -3.30
N SER A 35 -12.25 -6.49 -2.45
CA SER A 35 -12.73 -7.52 -1.52
C SER A 35 -13.13 -8.79 -2.27
N GLN A 36 -12.88 -9.93 -1.64
CA GLN A 36 -13.07 -11.24 -2.26
C GLN A 36 -13.78 -12.20 -1.29
N VAL A 37 -14.58 -13.09 -1.87
CA VAL A 37 -15.25 -14.18 -1.15
C VAL A 37 -14.70 -15.49 -1.70
N VAL A 38 -14.09 -16.29 -0.84
CA VAL A 38 -13.42 -17.54 -1.21
C VAL A 38 -14.00 -18.69 -0.39
N PRO A 39 -14.57 -19.73 -1.02
CA PRO A 39 -15.00 -20.92 -0.28
C PRO A 39 -13.80 -21.75 0.18
N THR A 40 -13.91 -22.42 1.34
CA THR A 40 -12.94 -23.45 1.74
C THR A 40 -13.13 -24.72 0.93
N ASP A 41 -12.07 -25.53 0.83
CA ASP A 41 -12.23 -26.90 0.33
C ASP A 41 -13.13 -27.70 1.27
N PRO A 42 -13.88 -28.69 0.75
CA PRO A 42 -14.79 -29.50 1.56
C PRO A 42 -14.08 -30.13 2.77
N GLY A 43 -14.56 -29.82 3.97
CA GLY A 43 -13.99 -30.32 5.22
C GLY A 43 -12.75 -29.57 5.73
N LEU A 44 -12.32 -28.50 5.07
CA LEU A 44 -11.28 -27.58 5.58
C LEU A 44 -11.89 -26.31 6.18
N MET A 45 -11.17 -25.75 7.16
CA MET A 45 -11.50 -24.50 7.85
C MET A 45 -10.66 -23.32 7.37
N THR A 46 -9.82 -23.53 6.36
CA THR A 46 -8.95 -22.51 5.78
C THR A 46 -9.00 -22.56 4.26
N ALA A 47 -8.80 -21.42 3.60
CA ALA A 47 -8.67 -21.30 2.16
C ALA A 47 -7.38 -20.56 1.80
N VAL A 48 -6.67 -21.00 0.76
CA VAL A 48 -5.51 -20.26 0.23
C VAL A 48 -6.03 -19.14 -0.66
N VAL A 49 -5.73 -17.90 -0.28
CA VAL A 49 -6.27 -16.72 -0.96
C VAL A 49 -5.14 -15.99 -1.68
N THR A 50 -5.30 -15.77 -2.98
CA THR A 50 -4.36 -15.05 -3.83
C THR A 50 -5.05 -13.87 -4.51
N TRP A 51 -4.36 -12.75 -4.62
CA TRP A 51 -4.79 -11.59 -5.41
C TRP A 51 -3.74 -11.18 -6.44
N SER A 52 -4.13 -10.25 -7.32
CA SER A 52 -3.31 -9.79 -8.45
C SER A 52 -1.90 -9.38 -8.00
N PRO A 53 -0.83 -9.86 -8.66
CA PRO A 53 0.54 -9.45 -8.34
C PRO A 53 0.83 -7.99 -8.68
N ALA A 54 -0.05 -7.33 -9.45
CA ALA A 54 0.03 -5.90 -9.72
C ALA A 54 -0.50 -5.03 -8.56
N LEU A 55 -1.07 -5.63 -7.51
CA LEU A 55 -1.63 -4.93 -6.35
C LEU A 55 -1.07 -5.52 -5.05
N PRO A 56 -0.86 -4.71 -4.00
CA PRO A 56 -1.12 -3.26 -3.92
C PRO A 56 -0.12 -2.42 -4.75
N HIS A 57 -0.59 -1.31 -5.31
CA HIS A 57 0.21 -0.39 -6.13
C HIS A 57 0.08 1.03 -5.60
N ALA A 58 1.21 1.69 -5.33
CA ALA A 58 1.25 3.09 -4.92
C ALA A 58 1.93 3.95 -5.98
N THR A 59 1.39 5.13 -6.23
CA THR A 59 1.96 6.16 -7.10
C THR A 59 1.96 7.49 -6.39
N ASP A 60 2.97 8.31 -6.65
CA ASP A 60 3.08 9.63 -6.05
C ASP A 60 3.68 10.66 -7.02
N ASN A 61 3.49 11.95 -6.73
CA ASN A 61 3.93 13.06 -7.57
C ASN A 61 5.43 13.39 -7.39
N SER A 62 6.07 12.91 -6.31
CA SER A 62 7.50 13.13 -6.03
C SER A 62 8.47 12.51 -7.03
N GLY A 63 7.97 11.69 -7.97
CA GLY A 63 8.78 10.97 -8.96
C GLY A 63 9.49 9.73 -8.39
N THR A 64 9.33 9.44 -7.10
CA THR A 64 9.79 8.21 -6.46
C THR A 64 8.58 7.33 -6.14
N ALA A 65 8.68 6.03 -6.41
CA ALA A 65 7.61 5.10 -6.04
C ALA A 65 7.54 4.95 -4.51
N PRO A 66 6.36 5.12 -3.88
CA PRO A 66 6.20 4.93 -2.44
C PRO A 66 6.49 3.49 -2.00
N ALA A 67 7.01 3.33 -0.80
CA ALA A 67 7.23 2.02 -0.18
C ALA A 67 5.89 1.45 0.32
N VAL A 68 5.46 0.33 -0.24
CA VAL A 68 4.22 -0.35 0.17
C VAL A 68 4.54 -1.54 1.07
N THR A 69 3.86 -1.61 2.21
CA THR A 69 4.01 -2.67 3.21
C THR A 69 2.66 -3.22 3.65
N LEU A 70 2.62 -4.52 3.97
CA LEU A 70 1.48 -5.14 4.62
C LEU A 70 1.45 -4.69 6.08
N HIS A 71 0.44 -3.90 6.45
CA HIS A 71 0.30 -3.34 7.78
C HIS A 71 -0.46 -4.31 8.70
N GLU A 72 -1.58 -4.86 8.21
CA GLU A 72 -2.39 -5.84 8.94
C GLU A 72 -2.95 -6.92 8.02
N GLY A 73 -3.26 -8.08 8.60
CA GLY A 73 -3.83 -9.22 7.88
C GLY A 73 -2.78 -10.24 7.44
N LEU A 74 -3.10 -10.95 6.36
CA LEU A 74 -2.29 -12.03 5.81
C LEU A 74 -1.81 -11.65 4.40
N ALA A 75 -0.70 -12.23 3.96
CA ALA A 75 -0.13 -11.99 2.64
C ALA A 75 -0.81 -12.82 1.53
N SER A 76 -0.62 -12.43 0.27
CA SER A 76 -1.14 -13.18 -0.88
C SER A 76 -0.52 -14.58 -0.90
N GLY A 77 -1.36 -15.60 -1.06
CA GLY A 77 -0.94 -17.01 -1.03
C GLY A 77 -0.88 -17.61 0.38
N ALA A 78 -1.21 -16.85 1.43
CA ALA A 78 -1.38 -17.40 2.77
C ALA A 78 -2.70 -18.17 2.90
N ALA A 79 -2.78 -19.04 3.91
CA ALA A 79 -4.02 -19.71 4.30
C ALA A 79 -4.83 -18.80 5.24
N PHE A 80 -6.00 -18.36 4.78
CA PHE A 80 -6.93 -17.55 5.55
C PHE A 80 -7.91 -18.45 6.31
N PRO A 81 -8.18 -18.20 7.60
CA PRO A 81 -9.18 -18.93 8.36
C PRO A 81 -10.59 -18.54 7.90
N ALA A 82 -11.53 -19.46 8.11
CA ALA A 82 -12.96 -19.21 7.94
C ALA A 82 -13.43 -17.94 8.66
N GLY A 83 -14.22 -17.13 7.97
CA GLY A 83 -14.70 -15.82 8.45
C GLY A 83 -14.14 -14.65 7.64
N VAL A 84 -14.33 -13.45 8.16
CA VAL A 84 -13.88 -12.22 7.49
C VAL A 84 -12.51 -11.82 8.03
N THR A 85 -11.52 -11.75 7.16
CA THR A 85 -10.20 -11.20 7.44
C THR A 85 -10.05 -9.86 6.74
N THR A 86 -9.68 -8.82 7.48
CA THR A 86 -9.36 -7.52 6.90
C THR A 86 -7.86 -7.46 6.63
N VAL A 87 -7.49 -7.04 5.42
CA VAL A 87 -6.10 -6.86 5.02
C VAL A 87 -5.87 -5.37 4.79
N VAL A 88 -4.85 -4.82 5.43
CA VAL A 88 -4.52 -3.39 5.42
C VAL A 88 -3.12 -3.21 4.86
N PHE A 89 -2.99 -2.33 3.86
CA PHE A 89 -1.70 -1.92 3.31
C PHE A 89 -1.40 -0.47 3.67
N LEU A 90 -0.13 -0.20 3.92
CA LEU A 90 0.42 1.13 4.20
C LEU A 90 1.46 1.46 3.12
N ALA A 91 1.27 2.61 2.46
CA ALA A 91 2.23 3.22 1.56
C ALA A 91 2.85 4.44 2.24
N VAL A 92 4.18 4.55 2.21
CA VAL A 92 4.94 5.71 2.73
C VAL A 92 5.84 6.22 1.61
N ASP A 93 5.78 7.52 1.32
CA ASP A 93 6.62 8.16 0.31
C ASP A 93 8.01 8.56 0.88
N ALA A 94 8.82 9.24 0.07
CA ALA A 94 10.16 9.69 0.47
C ALA A 94 10.17 10.93 1.37
N SER A 95 9.01 11.60 1.52
CA SER A 95 8.79 12.78 2.34
C SER A 95 8.03 12.45 3.63
N ASP A 96 7.91 11.16 3.96
CA ASP A 96 7.16 10.60 5.09
C ASP A 96 5.64 10.86 5.05
N ASN A 97 5.06 11.21 3.91
CA ASN A 97 3.60 11.17 3.76
C ASN A 97 3.13 9.72 3.61
N ALA A 98 2.01 9.42 4.25
CA ALA A 98 1.48 8.07 4.33
C ALA A 98 0.06 7.99 3.79
N ALA A 99 -0.24 6.88 3.11
CA ALA A 99 -1.60 6.51 2.71
C ALA A 99 -1.87 5.05 3.03
N THR A 100 -3.10 4.76 3.42
CA THR A 100 -3.54 3.40 3.76
C THR A 100 -4.70 2.99 2.88
N CYS A 101 -4.78 1.69 2.59
CA CYS A 101 -5.96 1.08 2.03
C CYS A 101 -6.32 -0.17 2.83
N SER A 102 -7.56 -0.63 2.68
CA SER A 102 -8.01 -1.90 3.23
C SER A 102 -8.96 -2.62 2.28
N PHE A 103 -8.92 -3.94 2.29
CA PHE A 103 -9.90 -4.79 1.63
C PHE A 103 -10.23 -6.00 2.51
N THR A 104 -11.36 -6.64 2.25
CA THR A 104 -11.87 -7.76 3.05
C THR A 104 -11.80 -9.06 2.27
N VAL A 105 -11.36 -10.11 2.96
CA VAL A 105 -11.35 -11.49 2.48
C VAL A 105 -12.34 -12.28 3.32
N GLU A 106 -13.45 -12.70 2.71
CA GLU A 106 -14.44 -13.54 3.37
C GLU A 106 -14.23 -15.00 2.97
N VAL A 107 -13.88 -15.83 3.94
CA VAL A 107 -13.73 -17.27 3.74
C VAL A 107 -14.99 -17.98 4.22
N THR A 108 -15.75 -18.54 3.28
CA THR A 108 -17.00 -19.27 3.59
C THR A 108 -16.72 -20.76 3.73
N VAL A 109 -17.17 -21.36 4.84
CA VAL A 109 -16.97 -22.80 5.09
C VAL A 109 -17.90 -23.60 4.19
N PHE A 110 -17.34 -24.42 3.30
CA PHE A 110 -18.12 -25.40 2.56
C PHE A 110 -18.17 -26.71 3.35
N CYS A 111 -19.30 -26.95 4.03
CA CYS A 111 -19.59 -28.25 4.61
C CYS A 111 -20.43 -29.05 3.59
N PRO A 112 -19.90 -30.11 2.94
CA PRO A 112 -20.76 -31.02 2.22
C PRO A 112 -21.67 -31.68 3.26
N THR A 113 -22.98 -31.45 3.16
CA THR A 113 -23.94 -32.18 3.96
C THR A 113 -23.71 -33.67 3.71
N LEU A 114 -23.32 -34.40 4.76
CA LEU A 114 -23.24 -35.85 4.69
C LEU A 114 -24.60 -36.36 4.18
N PRO A 115 -24.64 -37.28 3.20
CA PRO A 115 -25.89 -37.94 2.85
C PRO A 115 -26.38 -38.64 4.12
N ASP A 116 -27.56 -38.21 4.60
CA ASP A 116 -28.26 -38.89 5.69
C ASP A 116 -28.45 -40.35 5.29
N ARG A 117 -28.06 -41.25 6.18
CA ARG A 117 -27.94 -42.69 5.91
C ARG A 117 -29.29 -43.37 5.95
#